data_AF-A0A6I2FJZ8-F1
#
_entry.id   AF-A0A6I2FJZ8-F1
#
_cell.length_a   1.000
_cell.length_b   1.000
_cell.length_c   1.000
_cell.angle_alpha   90.00
_cell.angle_beta   90.00
_cell.angle_gamma   90.00
#
_symmetry.space_group_name_H-M   'P 1'
#
loop_
_entity.id
_entity.type
_entity.pdbx_description
1 polymer ?
#
loop_
_entity_poly.entity_id
_entity_poly.type
_entity_poly.pdbx_seq_one_letter_code
_entity_poly.pdbx_strand_id
1 'polypeptide(L)'
;MRRGAGMLAVGAIVAAMLAACSGFPFTQSVGCASWVAYDTPADATADATAVVVGHVTTRTGSGKVLGTDAHAWTVDVERWVKGSGEASIRVLSTPVGCGGQDPYPDGDPFQDAVGNRSSVLFLFRGEGAWRGMTPLQAVIPATPSGGIPDAWPPGTAGSPAAGG
;
A
#
# COMPACT_ATOMS: atom_id res chain seq x y z
N MET A 1 -80.96 -25.94 -13.30
CA MET A 1 -80.83 -24.73 -12.46
C MET A 1 -79.35 -24.44 -12.25
N ARG A 2 -79.01 -23.16 -12.14
CA ARG A 2 -77.67 -22.54 -12.23
C ARG A 2 -76.79 -22.76 -10.98
N ARG A 3 -75.45 -22.61 -11.19
CA ARG A 3 -74.32 -22.37 -10.26
C ARG A 3 -73.71 -23.65 -9.64
N GLY A 4 -72.39 -23.81 -9.52
CA GLY A 4 -71.35 -22.80 -9.35
C GLY A 4 -70.03 -23.10 -10.08
N ALA A 5 -69.42 -22.00 -10.51
CA ALA A 5 -68.07 -21.90 -11.01
C ALA A 5 -67.10 -21.62 -9.86
N GLY A 6 -65.83 -21.96 -10.03
CA GLY A 6 -64.72 -21.27 -9.37
C GLY A 6 -64.03 -22.03 -8.24
N MET A 7 -63.16 -22.98 -8.60
CA MET A 7 -62.09 -23.45 -7.71
C MET A 7 -60.80 -23.57 -8.52
N LEU A 8 -60.30 -22.44 -9.01
CA LEU A 8 -58.97 -22.31 -9.61
C LEU A 8 -58.43 -20.92 -9.27
N ALA A 9 -57.71 -20.78 -8.15
CA ALA A 9 -56.71 -19.73 -7.93
C ALA A 9 -56.18 -19.76 -6.47
N VAL A 10 -55.50 -20.82 -6.04
CA VAL A 10 -54.62 -20.76 -4.86
C VAL A 10 -53.41 -21.65 -5.15
N GLY A 11 -52.41 -21.13 -5.86
CA GLY A 11 -51.24 -21.95 -6.20
C GLY A 11 -50.12 -21.26 -6.96
N ALA A 12 -49.98 -19.93 -6.87
CA ALA A 12 -48.93 -19.23 -7.62
C ALA A 12 -48.38 -17.98 -6.90
N ILE A 13 -48.30 -17.98 -5.56
CA ILE A 13 -47.71 -16.86 -4.80
C ILE A 13 -46.82 -17.41 -3.67
N VAL A 14 -45.85 -18.27 -3.95
CA VAL A 14 -44.82 -18.64 -2.95
C VAL A 14 -43.40 -18.72 -3.55
N ALA A 15 -43.24 -18.85 -4.86
CA ALA A 15 -41.92 -19.06 -5.48
C ALA A 15 -41.11 -17.77 -5.79
N ALA A 16 -41.59 -16.58 -5.44
CA ALA A 16 -40.96 -15.31 -5.83
C ALA A 16 -40.14 -14.60 -4.73
N MET A 17 -39.98 -15.19 -3.53
CA MET A 17 -39.31 -14.51 -2.40
C MET A 17 -37.88 -14.97 -2.09
N LEU A 18 -37.29 -15.89 -2.88
CA LEU A 18 -35.94 -16.42 -2.61
C LEU A 18 -34.82 -15.84 -3.50
N ALA A 19 -35.13 -14.92 -4.42
CA ALA A 19 -34.14 -14.36 -5.36
C ALA A 19 -33.58 -12.97 -4.96
N ALA A 20 -33.92 -12.44 -3.78
CA ALA A 20 -33.61 -11.05 -3.43
C ALA A 20 -32.27 -10.81 -2.69
N CYS A 21 -31.48 -11.85 -2.37
CA CYS A 21 -30.26 -11.69 -1.57
C CYS A 21 -28.94 -11.83 -2.36
N SER A 22 -28.97 -12.02 -3.68
CA SER A 22 -27.76 -12.24 -4.49
C SER A 22 -27.24 -11.00 -5.22
N GLY A 23 -27.75 -9.79 -4.91
CA GLY A 23 -27.54 -8.60 -5.74
C GLY A 23 -27.02 -7.35 -5.04
N PHE A 24 -26.62 -7.40 -3.75
CA PHE A 24 -25.99 -6.24 -3.13
C PHE A 24 -24.48 -6.29 -3.34
N PRO A 25 -23.86 -5.34 -4.07
CA PRO A 25 -22.43 -5.17 -4.01
C PRO A 25 -22.11 -4.78 -2.57
N PHE A 26 -21.49 -5.69 -1.82
CA PHE A 26 -20.84 -5.34 -0.57
C PHE A 26 -19.75 -4.32 -0.93
N THR A 27 -20.05 -3.04 -0.79
CA THR A 27 -19.06 -1.97 -0.88
C THR A 27 -18.11 -2.21 0.30
N GLN A 28 -16.98 -2.85 0.06
CA GLN A 28 -15.90 -2.89 1.03
C GLN A 28 -15.49 -1.43 1.23
N SER A 29 -15.90 -0.82 2.35
CA SER A 29 -15.37 0.47 2.74
C SER A 29 -13.89 0.27 2.97
N VAL A 30 -13.06 0.67 2.00
CA VAL A 30 -11.62 0.78 2.18
C VAL A 30 -11.45 1.85 3.26
N GLY A 31 -11.28 1.41 4.50
CA GLY A 31 -11.02 2.31 5.62
C GLY A 31 -9.72 3.05 5.31
N CYS A 32 -9.78 4.37 5.34
CA CYS A 32 -8.60 5.21 5.21
C CYS A 32 -7.55 4.78 6.22
N ALA A 33 -6.43 4.26 5.76
CA ALA A 33 -5.33 3.91 6.63
C ALA A 33 -4.76 5.19 7.26
N SER A 34 -4.83 5.30 8.58
CA SER A 34 -4.09 6.33 9.31
C SER A 34 -2.63 5.89 9.40
N TRP A 35 -1.78 6.47 8.55
CA TRP A 35 -0.35 6.15 8.55
C TRP A 35 0.35 6.81 9.74
N VAL A 36 1.25 6.05 10.38
CA VAL A 36 2.18 6.60 11.37
C VAL A 36 3.10 7.59 10.66
N ALA A 37 3.35 8.74 11.29
CA ALA A 37 4.40 9.66 10.89
C ALA A 37 5.55 9.51 11.89
N TYR A 38 6.76 9.25 11.40
CA TYR A 38 7.97 9.13 12.20
C TYR A 38 8.69 10.48 12.28
N ASP A 39 9.22 10.84 13.44
CA ASP A 39 9.92 12.10 13.63
C ASP A 39 11.30 12.10 12.96
N THR A 40 11.99 10.96 12.98
CA THR A 40 13.31 10.81 12.35
C THR A 40 13.46 9.48 11.57
N PRO A 41 14.43 9.40 10.62
CA PRO A 41 14.82 8.13 10.00
C PRO A 41 15.28 7.07 11.01
N ALA A 42 15.83 7.48 12.15
CA ALA A 42 16.22 6.57 13.22
C ALA A 42 15.00 5.92 13.89
N ASP A 43 13.93 6.70 14.13
CA ASP A 43 12.66 6.18 14.67
C ASP A 43 12.01 5.20 13.69
N ALA A 44 11.99 5.55 12.39
CA ALA A 44 11.52 4.64 11.35
C ALA A 44 12.35 3.35 11.29
N THR A 45 13.68 3.44 11.45
CA THR A 45 14.56 2.25 11.52
C THR A 45 14.24 1.37 12.72
N ALA A 46 13.96 1.97 13.88
CA ALA A 46 13.64 1.24 15.10
C ALA A 46 12.37 0.40 14.93
N ASP A 47 11.35 0.93 14.24
CA ASP A 47 10.08 0.24 14.06
C ASP A 47 10.04 -0.68 12.83
N ALA A 48 10.85 -0.41 11.80
CA ALA A 48 10.87 -1.21 10.56
C ALA A 48 11.17 -2.70 10.80
N THR A 49 10.54 -3.59 10.04
CA THR A 49 10.93 -5.01 10.05
C THR A 49 12.32 -5.19 9.43
N ALA A 50 12.61 -4.42 8.38
CA ALA A 50 13.92 -4.39 7.74
C ALA A 50 14.22 -3.00 7.21
N VAL A 51 15.52 -2.69 7.12
CA VAL A 51 16.03 -1.49 6.47
C VAL A 51 17.12 -1.91 5.51
N VAL A 52 17.01 -1.48 4.26
CA VAL A 52 17.97 -1.80 3.22
C VAL A 52 18.54 -0.53 2.62
N VAL A 53 19.80 -0.61 2.21
CA VAL A 53 20.38 0.35 1.28
C VAL A 53 20.55 -0.34 -0.06
N GLY A 54 20.08 0.29 -1.13
CA GLY A 54 20.09 -0.29 -2.45
C GLY A 54 19.52 0.62 -3.53
N HIS A 55 19.41 0.08 -4.74
CA HIS A 55 18.94 0.80 -5.91
C HIS A 55 17.52 0.39 -6.25
N VAL A 56 16.61 1.35 -6.36
CA VAL A 56 15.29 1.12 -6.94
C VAL A 56 15.43 1.17 -8.46
N THR A 57 15.09 0.07 -9.15
CA THR A 57 15.43 -0.08 -10.58
C THR A 57 14.23 0.03 -11.49
N THR A 58 13.32 -0.95 -11.43
CA THR A 58 12.21 -1.08 -12.38
C THR A 58 10.92 -1.45 -11.67
N ARG A 59 9.82 -0.92 -12.20
CA ARG A 59 8.48 -1.36 -11.84
C ARG A 59 8.23 -2.75 -12.43
N THR A 60 8.05 -3.74 -11.58
CA THR A 60 7.84 -5.14 -11.97
C THR A 60 6.40 -5.60 -11.91
N GLY A 61 5.46 -4.71 -11.54
CA GLY A 61 4.03 -4.97 -11.63
C GLY A 61 3.23 -4.25 -10.56
N SER A 62 2.27 -4.96 -9.97
CA SER A 62 1.44 -4.49 -8.87
C SER A 62 1.16 -5.59 -7.85
N GLY A 63 0.65 -5.20 -6.70
CA GLY A 63 0.10 -6.06 -5.64
C GLY A 63 -0.94 -5.30 -4.84
N LYS A 64 -1.40 -5.88 -3.73
CA LYS A 64 -2.33 -5.22 -2.81
C LYS A 64 -1.63 -4.86 -1.51
N VAL A 65 -1.91 -3.67 -0.99
CA VAL A 65 -1.57 -3.23 0.37
C VAL A 65 -2.87 -2.73 1.00
N LEU A 66 -3.34 -3.40 2.05
CA LEU A 66 -4.60 -3.07 2.74
C LEU A 66 -5.82 -3.00 1.79
N GLY A 67 -5.86 -3.85 0.76
CA GLY A 67 -6.92 -3.88 -0.25
C GLY A 67 -6.76 -2.88 -1.40
N THR A 68 -5.83 -1.93 -1.30
CA THR A 68 -5.53 -0.94 -2.35
C THR A 68 -4.45 -1.45 -3.30
N ASP A 69 -4.56 -1.12 -4.59
CA ASP A 69 -3.51 -1.40 -5.56
C ASP A 69 -2.21 -0.65 -5.22
N ALA A 70 -1.11 -1.38 -5.27
CA ALA A 70 0.23 -0.89 -4.98
C ALA A 70 1.15 -1.26 -6.14
N HIS A 71 2.00 -0.33 -6.58
CA HIS A 71 3.06 -0.63 -7.53
C HIS A 71 4.13 -1.52 -6.90
N ALA A 72 4.62 -2.48 -7.68
CA ALA A 72 5.72 -3.35 -7.27
C ALA A 72 7.00 -2.94 -7.97
N TRP A 73 8.09 -2.87 -7.20
CA TRP A 73 9.40 -2.42 -7.63
C TRP A 73 10.46 -3.46 -7.32
N THR A 74 11.43 -3.62 -8.21
CA THR A 74 12.66 -4.34 -7.89
C THR A 74 13.64 -3.39 -7.21
N VAL A 75 14.26 -3.91 -6.14
CA VAL A 75 15.31 -3.24 -5.41
C VAL A 75 16.53 -4.14 -5.39
N ASP A 76 17.62 -3.65 -5.96
CA ASP A 76 18.92 -4.33 -5.88
C ASP A 76 19.60 -3.89 -4.58
N VAL A 77 19.69 -4.83 -3.64
CA VAL A 77 20.14 -4.60 -2.28
C VAL A 77 21.66 -4.62 -2.24
N GLU A 78 22.24 -3.49 -1.83
CA GLU A 78 23.67 -3.43 -1.51
C GLU A 78 23.93 -4.05 -0.14
N ARG A 79 23.09 -3.71 0.84
CA ARG A 79 23.17 -4.26 2.19
C ARG A 79 21.88 -4.12 2.96
N TRP A 80 21.71 -5.04 3.92
CA TRP A 80 20.70 -4.95 4.95
C TRP A 80 21.29 -4.20 6.16
N VAL A 81 20.72 -3.05 6.50
CA VAL A 81 21.05 -2.31 7.73
C VAL A 81 20.34 -2.93 8.93
N LYS A 82 19.10 -3.40 8.72
CA LYS A 82 18.30 -4.17 9.69
C LYS A 82 17.63 -5.33 8.97
N GLY A 83 17.60 -6.49 9.62
CA GLY A 83 17.09 -7.72 9.03
C GLY A 83 18.10 -8.37 8.09
N SER A 84 17.61 -9.28 7.25
CA SER A 84 18.41 -10.02 6.27
C SER A 84 17.52 -10.56 5.15
N GLY A 85 18.08 -10.78 3.97
CA GLY A 85 17.36 -11.35 2.84
C GLY A 85 18.22 -11.43 1.59
N GLU A 86 17.56 -11.58 0.45
CA GLU A 86 18.18 -11.72 -0.87
C GLU A 86 18.86 -10.43 -1.33
N ALA A 87 19.77 -10.56 -2.31
CA ALA A 87 20.47 -9.42 -2.94
C ALA A 87 19.58 -8.63 -3.91
N SER A 88 18.43 -9.16 -4.30
CA SER A 88 17.41 -8.44 -5.06
C SER A 88 16.06 -8.80 -4.46
N ILE A 89 15.24 -7.79 -4.18
CA ILE A 89 13.94 -7.98 -3.55
C ILE A 89 12.84 -7.24 -4.31
N ARG A 90 11.65 -7.82 -4.28
CA ARG A 90 10.42 -7.16 -4.75
C ARG A 90 9.75 -6.44 -3.59
N VAL A 91 9.52 -5.13 -3.76
CA VAL A 91 8.90 -4.26 -2.75
C VAL A 91 7.63 -3.62 -3.31
N LEU A 92 6.55 -3.65 -2.53
CA LEU A 92 5.34 -2.88 -2.81
C LEU A 92 5.49 -1.45 -2.28
N SER A 93 5.32 -0.46 -3.16
CA SER A 93 5.21 0.94 -2.76
C SER A 93 3.90 1.15 -2.04
N THR A 94 3.93 1.64 -0.79
CA THR A 94 2.71 1.72 0.02
C THR A 94 1.84 2.87 -0.46
N PRO A 95 0.59 2.61 -0.89
CA PRO A 95 -0.31 3.64 -1.40
C PRO A 95 -0.92 4.44 -0.25
N VAL A 96 -1.41 5.66 -0.51
CA VAL A 96 -2.01 6.52 0.52
C VAL A 96 -3.29 5.94 1.14
N GLY A 97 -3.97 5.02 0.44
CA GLY A 97 -5.10 4.25 0.98
C GLY A 97 -6.42 5.01 1.12
N CYS A 98 -6.51 6.27 0.67
CA CYS A 98 -7.72 7.10 0.78
C CYS A 98 -8.22 7.61 -0.58
N GLY A 99 -9.50 7.32 -0.89
CA GLY A 99 -10.41 8.27 -1.53
C GLY A 99 -10.20 8.65 -3.00
N GLY A 100 -9.37 7.95 -3.77
CA GLY A 100 -9.10 8.26 -5.18
C GLY A 100 -9.16 7.05 -6.11
N GLN A 101 -9.31 7.30 -7.42
CA GLN A 101 -8.96 6.31 -8.46
C GLN A 101 -7.44 6.11 -8.54
N ASP A 102 -6.66 7.12 -8.12
CA ASP A 102 -5.21 7.09 -8.08
C ASP A 102 -4.70 6.70 -6.68
N PRO A 103 -3.96 5.58 -6.54
CA PRO A 103 -3.32 5.20 -5.27
C PRO A 103 -2.16 6.11 -4.83
N TYR A 104 -1.67 7.00 -5.71
CA TYR A 104 -0.52 7.88 -5.50
C TYR A 104 -0.80 9.32 -6.00
N PRO A 105 -1.73 10.06 -5.36
CA PRO A 105 -2.14 11.39 -5.83
C PRO A 105 -0.99 12.41 -5.92
N ASP A 106 0.05 12.25 -5.09
CA ASP A 106 1.24 13.10 -5.06
C ASP A 106 2.46 12.44 -5.73
N GLY A 107 2.26 11.31 -6.43
CA GLY A 107 3.34 10.52 -7.03
C GLY A 107 3.74 9.29 -6.20
N ASP A 108 4.34 8.31 -6.89
CA ASP A 108 4.88 7.11 -6.25
C ASP A 108 6.31 7.38 -5.76
N PRO A 109 6.59 7.37 -4.46
CA PRO A 109 7.92 7.69 -3.94
C PRO A 109 9.01 6.71 -4.43
N PHE A 110 8.65 5.49 -4.83
CA PHE A 110 9.59 4.55 -5.41
C PHE A 110 9.95 4.90 -6.85
N GLN A 111 9.05 5.55 -7.60
CA GLN A 111 9.34 6.08 -8.92
C GLN A 111 10.36 7.22 -8.82
N ASP A 112 10.20 8.12 -7.86
CA ASP A 112 11.13 9.24 -7.64
C ASP A 112 12.51 8.76 -7.16
N ALA A 113 12.56 7.59 -6.52
CA ALA A 113 13.80 6.96 -6.12
C ALA A 113 14.56 6.28 -7.28
N VAL A 114 13.94 6.11 -8.45
CA VAL A 114 14.62 5.57 -9.64
C VAL A 114 15.70 6.54 -10.10
N GLY A 115 16.91 6.04 -10.31
CA GLY A 115 18.05 6.84 -10.76
C GLY A 115 18.84 7.50 -9.62
N ASN A 116 18.38 7.39 -8.37
CA ASN A 116 19.23 7.71 -7.22
C ASN A 116 20.46 6.81 -7.23
N ARG A 117 21.61 7.35 -6.82
CA ARG A 117 22.84 6.56 -6.65
C ARG A 117 22.62 5.42 -5.65
N SER A 118 21.90 5.68 -4.57
CA SER A 118 21.49 4.65 -3.61
C SER A 118 20.38 5.24 -2.74
N SER A 119 19.45 4.40 -2.32
CA SER A 119 18.30 4.76 -1.51
C SER A 119 18.28 3.94 -0.24
N VAL A 120 17.83 4.53 0.86
CA VAL A 120 17.46 3.85 2.09
C VAL A 120 15.99 3.52 2.01
N LEU A 121 15.64 2.25 2.15
CA LEU A 121 14.26 1.80 2.17
C LEU A 121 13.93 1.24 3.54
N PHE A 122 12.84 1.72 4.11
CA PHE A 122 12.31 1.23 5.37
C PHE A 122 11.10 0.34 5.09
N LEU A 123 11.15 -0.90 5.57
CA LEU A 123 10.29 -1.97 5.08
C LEU A 123 9.52 -2.68 6.20
N PHE A 124 8.28 -3.02 5.89
CA PHE A 124 7.49 -4.02 6.62
C PHE A 124 7.30 -5.28 5.79
N ARG A 125 7.14 -6.41 6.49
CA ARG A 125 6.68 -7.66 5.90
C ARG A 125 5.15 -7.70 5.95
N GLY A 126 4.50 -7.60 4.79
CA GLY A 126 3.06 -7.83 4.64
C GLY A 126 2.72 -9.32 4.51
N GLU A 127 1.67 -9.65 3.76
CA GLU A 127 1.21 -11.02 3.40
C GLU A 127 2.26 -11.80 2.56
N GLY A 128 3.46 -12.01 3.09
CA GLY A 128 4.57 -12.66 2.40
C GLY A 128 5.37 -11.78 1.44
N ALA A 129 5.07 -10.48 1.36
CA ALA A 129 5.79 -9.52 0.52
C ALA A 129 6.45 -8.40 1.34
N TRP A 130 7.55 -7.84 0.83
CA TRP A 130 8.07 -6.58 1.36
C TRP A 130 7.19 -5.43 0.87
N ARG A 131 6.93 -4.46 1.75
CA ARG A 131 6.32 -3.18 1.40
C ARG A 131 7.00 -2.04 2.14
N GLY A 132 6.91 -0.83 1.60
CA GLY A 132 7.26 0.38 2.33
C GLY A 132 6.50 0.48 3.66
N MET A 133 7.05 1.15 4.67
CA MET A 133 6.36 1.30 5.95
C MET A 133 5.08 2.11 5.81
N THR A 134 5.22 3.29 5.19
CA THR A 134 4.21 4.33 5.02
C THR A 134 4.36 4.94 3.62
N PRO A 135 3.34 5.63 3.10
CA PRO A 135 3.40 6.20 1.76
C PRO A 135 4.47 7.27 1.60
N LEU A 136 4.78 8.06 2.63
CA LEU A 136 5.64 9.23 2.50
C LEU A 136 7.01 9.10 3.19
N GLN A 137 7.27 7.99 3.90
CA GLN A 137 8.53 7.78 4.63
C GLN A 137 9.12 6.38 4.39
N ALA A 138 8.75 5.72 3.29
CA ALA A 138 9.24 4.38 2.96
C ALA A 138 10.59 4.35 2.24
N VAL A 139 10.94 5.41 1.52
CA VAL A 139 12.16 5.46 0.71
C VAL A 139 12.70 6.88 0.67
N ILE A 140 14.00 7.03 0.89
CA ILE A 140 14.73 8.29 0.83
C ILE A 140 16.11 8.08 0.18
N PRO A 141 16.76 9.12 -0.36
CA PRO A 141 18.15 9.02 -0.77
C PRO A 141 19.07 8.63 0.39
N ALA A 142 20.04 7.75 0.14
CA ALA A 142 21.11 7.50 1.09
C ALA A 142 22.07 8.71 1.16
N THR A 143 22.81 8.83 2.27
CA THR A 143 23.89 9.83 2.37
C THR A 143 24.99 9.55 1.33
N PRO A 144 25.89 10.50 1.03
CA PRO A 144 26.99 10.27 0.09
C PRO A 144 27.92 9.09 0.46
N SER A 145 27.99 8.75 1.75
CA SER A 145 28.71 7.57 2.27
C SER A 145 27.85 6.29 2.27
N GLY A 146 26.67 6.34 1.66
CA GLY A 146 25.70 5.25 1.58
C GLY A 146 24.91 5.01 2.86
N GLY A 147 24.93 5.92 3.85
CA GLY A 147 24.29 5.76 5.16
C GLY A 147 22.83 6.22 5.21
N ILE A 148 22.20 6.08 6.39
CA ILE A 148 20.89 6.66 6.69
C ILE A 148 21.10 8.13 7.11
N PRO A 149 20.38 9.10 6.54
CA PRO A 149 20.38 10.48 7.02
C PRO A 149 19.90 10.59 8.47
N ASP A 150 20.46 11.53 9.25
CA ASP A 150 20.05 11.76 10.64
C ASP A 150 18.69 12.47 10.77
N ALA A 151 18.25 13.15 9.70
CA ALA A 151 16.97 13.84 9.61
C ALA A 151 16.31 13.56 8.25
N TRP A 152 14.99 13.68 8.19
CA TRP A 152 14.25 13.52 6.95
C TRP A 152 14.71 14.53 5.88
N PRO A 153 14.99 14.09 4.64
CA PRO A 153 15.32 15.00 3.55
C PRO A 153 14.14 15.93 3.20
N PRO A 154 14.39 17.18 2.75
CA PRO A 154 13.33 18.11 2.37
C PRO A 154 12.30 17.47 1.42
N GLY A 155 11.02 17.72 1.68
CA GLY A 155 9.91 17.14 0.91
C GLY A 155 9.42 15.78 1.42
N THR A 156 10.09 15.18 2.41
CA THR A 156 9.60 13.98 3.10
C THR A 156 8.63 14.37 4.23
N ALA A 157 7.58 13.58 4.47
CA ALA A 157 6.74 13.81 5.64
C ALA A 157 7.57 13.77 6.94
N GLY A 158 7.27 14.65 7.90
CA GLY A 158 8.07 14.81 9.13
C GLY A 158 9.37 15.62 8.97
N SER A 159 9.69 16.12 7.77
CA SER A 159 10.81 17.06 7.61
C SER A 159 10.54 18.35 8.39
N PRO A 160 11.53 18.92 9.09
CA PRO A 160 11.39 20.26 9.63
C PRO A 160 11.03 21.23 8.50
N ALA A 161 10.09 22.16 8.77
CA ALA A 161 9.76 23.19 7.80
C ALA A 161 11.06 23.86 7.34
N ALA A 162 11.24 23.99 6.03
CA ALA A 162 12.41 24.66 5.48
C ALA A 162 12.51 26.03 6.14
N GLY A 163 13.54 26.23 6.97
CA GLY A 163 13.78 27.50 7.65
C GLY A 163 13.96 28.57 6.59
N GLY A 164 12.97 29.47 6.47
CA GLY A 164 13.05 30.70 5.69
C GLY A 164 13.82 31.78 6.42
#